data_AF-A0A4P2QE50-F1
#
_entry.id   AF-A0A4P2QE50-F1
#
_cell.length_a   1.000
_cell.length_b   1.000
_cell.length_c   1.000
_cell.angle_alpha   90.00
_cell.angle_beta   90.00
_cell.angle_gamma   90.00
#
_symmetry.space_group_name_H-M   'P 1'
#
loop_
_entity.id
_entity.type
_entity.pdbx_description
1 polymer ?
#
loop_
_entity_poly.entity_id
_entity_poly.type
_entity_poly.pdbx_seq_one_letter_code
_entity_poly.pdbx_strand_id
1 'polypeptide(L)'
;MLIHFISDYMRNPEIRRRASGDPVTVLAEYGISLEVQQALRRHDREAILKIALEELTVLLSGHNKDGGYHVTAWGPVNIQVTSVSPSTATVDSSTPLTVEGVSFPPKDMACLSFRHEQSQERVDGTIASITTEPSGHSTLRGQVKLPSVGLWKVSVGVKDNPGSAGEWNGDFTVTAG
;
A
#
# COMPACT_ATOMS: atom_id res chain seq x y z
N MET A 1 -22.88 0.76 2.59
CA MET A 1 -24.33 0.56 2.44
C MET A 1 -24.82 0.75 1.01
N LEU A 2 -24.68 1.93 0.39
CA LEU A 2 -25.17 2.23 -0.96
C LEU A 2 -24.54 1.34 -2.04
N ILE A 3 -23.24 1.04 -1.95
CA ILE A 3 -22.52 0.19 -2.91
C ILE A 3 -23.03 -1.25 -2.81
N HIS A 4 -23.27 -1.75 -1.59
CA HIS A 4 -23.84 -3.08 -1.38
C HIS A 4 -25.24 -3.18 -1.99
N PHE A 5 -26.11 -2.19 -1.73
CA PHE A 5 -27.43 -2.13 -2.36
C PHE A 5 -27.36 -2.13 -3.89
N ILE A 6 -26.49 -1.31 -4.51
CA ILE A 6 -26.33 -1.28 -5.97
C ILE A 6 -25.84 -2.63 -6.50
N SER A 7 -24.85 -3.25 -5.83
CA SER A 7 -24.32 -4.57 -6.22
C SER A 7 -25.41 -5.64 -6.18
N ASP A 8 -26.18 -5.68 -5.11
CA ASP A 8 -27.24 -6.66 -4.90
C ASP A 8 -28.45 -6.40 -5.82
N TYR A 9 -28.82 -5.14 -6.05
CA TYR A 9 -29.87 -4.77 -7.01
C TYR A 9 -29.49 -5.18 -8.45
N MET A 10 -28.22 -5.06 -8.83
CA MET A 10 -27.76 -5.55 -10.15
C MET A 10 -27.75 -7.08 -10.23
N ARG A 11 -27.40 -7.78 -9.15
CA ARG A 11 -27.17 -9.25 -9.16
C ARG A 11 -28.40 -10.08 -8.81
N ASN A 12 -29.31 -9.57 -7.99
CA ASN A 12 -30.44 -10.32 -7.42
C ASN A 12 -31.80 -9.84 -8.00
N PRO A 13 -32.49 -10.67 -8.81
CA PRO A 13 -33.80 -10.33 -9.36
C PRO A 13 -34.89 -10.05 -8.30
N GLU A 14 -34.82 -10.73 -7.15
CA GLU A 14 -35.81 -10.57 -6.07
C GLU A 14 -35.67 -9.19 -5.41
N ILE A 15 -34.45 -8.70 -5.22
CA ILE A 15 -34.21 -7.36 -4.67
C ILE A 15 -34.72 -6.28 -5.64
N ARG A 16 -34.56 -6.47 -6.96
CA ARG A 16 -35.18 -5.58 -7.95
C ARG A 16 -36.70 -5.58 -7.86
N ARG A 17 -37.32 -6.76 -7.73
CA ARG A 17 -38.77 -6.91 -7.61
C ARG A 17 -39.29 -6.22 -6.34
N ARG A 18 -38.64 -6.44 -5.19
CA ARG A 18 -38.98 -5.79 -3.91
C ARG A 18 -38.81 -4.28 -3.99
N ALA A 19 -37.67 -3.79 -4.47
CA ALA A 19 -37.39 -2.35 -4.59
C ALA A 19 -38.29 -1.64 -5.61
N SER A 20 -38.84 -2.36 -6.59
CA SER A 20 -39.84 -1.82 -7.53
C SER A 20 -41.23 -1.68 -6.91
N GLY A 21 -41.55 -2.49 -5.90
CA GLY A 21 -42.80 -2.40 -5.14
C GLY A 21 -42.74 -1.42 -3.96
N ASP A 22 -41.66 -1.49 -3.17
CA ASP A 22 -41.37 -0.57 -2.07
C ASP A 22 -39.86 -0.27 -2.00
N PRO A 23 -39.39 0.78 -2.69
CA PRO A 23 -37.98 1.18 -2.62
C PRO A 23 -37.59 1.74 -1.25
N VAL A 24 -38.54 2.24 -0.45
CA VAL A 24 -38.25 2.94 0.81
C VAL A 24 -37.83 1.94 1.87
N THR A 25 -38.63 0.89 2.05
CA THR A 25 -38.34 -0.19 3.00
C THR A 25 -37.07 -0.94 2.61
N VAL A 26 -36.88 -1.24 1.32
CA VAL A 26 -35.65 -1.93 0.87
C VAL A 26 -34.40 -1.06 1.07
N LEU A 27 -34.42 0.25 0.77
CA LEU A 27 -33.26 1.10 1.04
C LEU A 27 -32.99 1.24 2.55
N ALA A 28 -34.03 1.24 3.39
CA ALA A 28 -33.91 1.27 4.84
C ALA A 28 -33.32 -0.04 5.42
N GLU A 29 -33.63 -1.21 4.84
CA GLU A 29 -32.99 -2.49 5.20
C GLU A 29 -31.47 -2.46 4.99
N TYR A 30 -31.00 -1.75 3.96
CA TYR A 30 -29.58 -1.49 3.72
C TYR A 30 -29.01 -0.36 4.59
N GLY A 31 -29.75 0.19 5.55
CA GLY A 31 -29.29 1.29 6.40
C GLY A 31 -28.99 2.59 5.62
N ILE A 32 -29.56 2.76 4.42
CA ILE A 32 -29.32 3.93 3.58
C ILE A 32 -30.14 5.09 4.13
N SER A 33 -29.46 6.18 4.50
CA SER A 33 -30.08 7.34 5.16
C SER A 33 -31.13 8.02 4.28
N LEU A 34 -32.10 8.69 4.91
CA LEU A 34 -33.20 9.35 4.22
C LEU A 34 -32.73 10.39 3.18
N GLU A 35 -31.59 11.04 3.44
CA GLU A 35 -30.94 11.97 2.50
C GLU A 35 -30.49 11.27 1.21
N VAL A 36 -29.79 10.14 1.33
CA VAL A 36 -29.36 9.32 0.19
C VAL A 36 -30.57 8.76 -0.57
N GLN A 37 -31.63 8.36 0.16
CA GLN A 37 -32.89 7.95 -0.47
C GLN A 37 -33.55 9.10 -1.27
N GLN A 38 -33.49 10.34 -0.77
CA GLN A 38 -33.99 11.50 -1.51
C GLN A 38 -33.16 11.82 -2.75
N ALA A 39 -31.82 11.72 -2.67
CA ALA A 39 -30.94 11.86 -3.82
C ALA A 39 -31.25 10.82 -4.91
N LEU A 40 -31.42 9.55 -4.52
CA LEU A 40 -31.86 8.46 -5.42
C LEU A 40 -33.21 8.76 -6.10
N ARG A 41 -34.22 9.20 -5.35
CA ARG A 41 -35.55 9.56 -5.90
C ARG A 41 -35.53 10.77 -6.83
N ARG A 42 -34.62 11.73 -6.60
CA ARG A 42 -34.43 12.91 -7.47
C ARG A 42 -33.56 12.62 -8.69
N HIS A 43 -33.02 11.40 -8.81
CA HIS A 43 -31.98 11.05 -9.79
C HIS A 43 -30.77 12.00 -9.75
N ASP A 44 -30.42 12.49 -8.56
CA ASP A 44 -29.31 13.41 -8.32
C ASP A 44 -27.98 12.66 -8.48
N ARG A 45 -27.54 12.56 -9.74
CA ARG A 45 -26.37 11.78 -10.14
C ARG A 45 -25.08 12.26 -9.45
N GLU A 46 -24.96 13.56 -9.19
CA GLU A 46 -23.77 14.13 -8.56
C GLU A 46 -23.71 13.75 -7.08
N ALA A 47 -24.81 13.93 -6.35
CA ALA A 47 -24.90 13.49 -4.96
C ALA A 47 -24.69 11.97 -4.83
N ILE A 48 -25.35 11.16 -5.66
CA ILE A 48 -25.22 9.69 -5.66
C ILE A 48 -23.77 9.26 -5.88
N LEU A 49 -23.07 9.86 -6.85
CA LEU A 49 -21.66 9.53 -7.14
C LEU A 49 -20.73 9.96 -6.01
N LYS A 50 -20.95 11.13 -5.41
CA LYS A 50 -20.18 11.61 -4.25
C LYS A 50 -20.33 10.65 -3.06
N ILE A 51 -21.56 10.30 -2.69
CA ILE A 51 -21.85 9.37 -1.58
C ILE A 51 -21.25 7.98 -1.85
N ALA A 52 -21.35 7.48 -3.08
CA ALA A 52 -20.73 6.20 -3.46
C ALA A 52 -19.19 6.25 -3.39
N LEU A 53 -18.56 7.38 -3.78
CA LEU A 53 -17.11 7.55 -3.68
C LEU A 53 -16.63 7.66 -2.22
N GLU A 54 -17.34 8.40 -1.39
CA GLU A 54 -17.07 8.50 0.06
C GLU A 54 -17.19 7.12 0.73
N GLU A 55 -18.25 6.37 0.43
CA GLU A 55 -18.43 5.00 0.93
C GLU A 55 -17.32 4.06 0.45
N LEU A 56 -16.94 4.14 -0.83
CA LEU A 56 -15.85 3.33 -1.38
C LEU A 56 -14.52 3.65 -0.69
N THR A 57 -14.26 4.94 -0.45
CA THR A 57 -13.07 5.40 0.29
C THR A 57 -13.06 4.85 1.71
N VAL A 58 -14.20 4.85 2.41
CA VAL A 58 -14.33 4.27 3.76
C VAL A 58 -14.15 2.75 3.74
N LEU A 59 -14.72 2.03 2.77
CA LEU A 59 -14.54 0.58 2.65
C LEU A 59 -13.08 0.20 2.39
N LEU A 60 -12.38 0.94 1.52
CA LEU A 60 -10.95 0.76 1.23
C LEU A 60 -10.06 1.19 2.41
N SER A 61 -10.43 2.23 3.15
CA SER A 61 -9.66 2.72 4.33
C SER A 61 -9.92 1.91 5.60
N GLY A 62 -11.08 1.26 5.71
CA GLY A 62 -11.55 0.56 6.91
C GLY A 62 -10.76 -0.70 7.26
N HIS A 63 -9.98 -1.25 6.32
CA HIS A 63 -9.06 -2.36 6.56
C HIS A 63 -7.75 -1.95 7.27
N ASN A 64 -7.50 -0.65 7.50
CA ASN A 64 -6.28 -0.16 8.15
C ASN A 64 -6.22 -0.35 9.68
N LYS A 65 -7.12 -1.14 10.30
CA LYS A 65 -7.10 -1.34 11.77
C LYS A 65 -6.13 -2.41 12.25
N ASP A 66 -5.81 -3.39 11.42
CA ASP A 66 -4.96 -4.54 11.78
C ASP A 66 -3.70 -4.64 10.89
N GLY A 67 -2.94 -3.53 10.75
CA GLY A 67 -1.64 -3.54 10.07
C GLY A 67 -1.64 -4.07 8.62
N GLY A 68 -2.77 -3.99 7.93
CA GLY A 68 -2.98 -4.64 6.64
C GLY A 68 -2.42 -3.85 5.47
N TYR A 69 -1.50 -4.46 4.72
CA TYR A 69 -0.93 -3.92 3.49
C TYR A 69 -1.95 -3.67 2.37
N HIS A 70 -2.54 -2.47 2.34
CA HIS A 70 -3.44 -2.09 1.26
C HIS A 70 -3.16 -0.68 0.66
N VAL A 71 -1.97 -0.54 0.03
CA VAL A 71 -2.00 -0.05 -1.37
C VAL A 71 -2.99 -0.94 -2.10
N THR A 72 -3.83 -0.42 -3.00
CA THR A 72 -4.99 -1.12 -3.62
C THR A 72 -4.61 -2.30 -4.53
N ALA A 73 -3.90 -3.27 -3.98
CA ALA A 73 -3.28 -4.41 -4.63
C ALA A 73 -4.30 -5.54 -4.74
N TRP A 74 -4.95 -5.59 -5.89
CA TRP A 74 -5.65 -6.78 -6.35
C TRP A 74 -4.61 -7.84 -6.74
N GLY A 75 -4.07 -8.55 -5.73
CA GLY A 75 -3.03 -9.57 -5.91
C GLY A 75 -1.93 -9.48 -4.84
N PRO A 76 -0.91 -10.36 -4.92
CA PRO A 76 0.23 -10.30 -4.01
C PRO A 76 1.01 -8.99 -4.17
N VAL A 77 1.45 -8.41 -3.05
CA VAL A 77 2.27 -7.20 -3.04
C VAL A 77 3.62 -7.50 -3.67
N ASN A 78 3.84 -7.00 -4.89
CA ASN A 78 5.12 -7.11 -5.59
C ASN A 78 5.99 -5.90 -5.21
N ILE A 79 6.83 -6.06 -4.18
CA ILE A 79 7.80 -5.04 -3.77
C ILE A 79 8.90 -4.97 -4.83
N GLN A 80 9.15 -3.79 -5.38
CA GLN A 80 10.21 -3.57 -6.37
C GLN A 80 11.06 -2.39 -5.95
N VAL A 81 12.39 -2.55 -5.91
CA VAL A 81 13.32 -1.44 -5.68
C VAL A 81 13.87 -0.98 -7.03
N THR A 82 13.64 0.28 -7.37
CA THR A 82 14.06 0.88 -8.65
C THR A 82 15.37 1.64 -8.54
N SER A 83 15.59 2.36 -7.44
CA SER A 83 16.81 3.16 -7.23
C SER A 83 17.27 3.13 -5.76
N VAL A 84 18.58 3.29 -5.56
CA VAL A 84 19.20 3.55 -4.25
C VAL A 84 20.19 4.70 -4.43
N SER A 85 20.07 5.75 -3.62
CA SER A 85 20.89 6.96 -3.71
C SER A 85 21.33 7.44 -2.31
N PRO A 86 22.64 7.58 -2.04
CA PRO A 86 23.76 7.24 -2.91
C PRO A 86 23.85 5.72 -3.15
N SER A 87 24.47 5.31 -4.26
CA SER A 87 24.81 3.91 -4.54
C SER A 87 26.20 3.52 -4.01
N THR A 88 26.84 4.41 -3.24
CA THR A 88 28.15 4.20 -2.64
C THR A 88 28.15 4.61 -1.17
N ALA A 89 28.99 3.94 -0.39
CA ALA A 89 29.20 4.23 1.02
C ALA A 89 30.67 4.02 1.41
N THR A 90 31.07 4.62 2.53
CA THR A 90 32.37 4.35 3.16
C THR A 90 32.18 3.30 4.26
N VAL A 91 33.10 2.34 4.35
CA VAL A 91 33.11 1.32 5.41
C VAL A 91 33.06 1.97 6.80
N ASP A 92 32.30 1.35 7.70
CA ASP A 92 32.03 1.83 9.07
C ASP A 92 31.38 3.23 9.22
N SER A 93 31.09 3.92 8.13
CA SER A 93 30.39 5.21 8.14
C SER A 93 28.86 5.02 8.12
N SER A 94 28.14 5.89 8.82
CA SER A 94 26.67 5.93 8.76
C SER A 94 26.24 6.72 7.52
N THR A 95 25.90 6.00 6.46
CA THR A 95 25.51 6.59 5.17
C THR A 95 23.99 6.80 5.14
N PRO A 96 23.50 8.05 5.10
CA PRO A 96 22.08 8.33 4.85
C PRO A 96 21.75 8.03 3.39
N LEU A 97 20.58 7.45 3.16
CA LEU A 97 20.18 6.98 1.83
C LEU A 97 18.68 7.13 1.58
N THR A 98 18.35 7.29 0.30
CA THR A 98 17.00 7.25 -0.25
C THR A 98 16.89 6.03 -1.14
N VAL A 99 15.87 5.21 -0.92
CA VAL A 99 15.50 4.09 -1.80
C VAL A 99 14.16 4.45 -2.45
N GLU A 100 14.06 4.27 -3.75
CA GLU A 100 12.82 4.43 -4.50
C GLU A 100 12.36 3.08 -5.04
N GLY A 101 11.05 2.94 -5.21
CA GLY A 101 10.47 1.71 -5.68
C GLY A 101 8.95 1.74 -5.77
N VAL A 102 8.35 0.56 -5.69
CA VAL A 102 6.90 0.36 -5.79
C VAL A 102 6.42 -0.54 -4.66
N SER A 103 5.26 -0.20 -4.10
CA SER A 103 4.58 -0.92 -3.02
C SER A 103 5.45 -1.16 -1.77
N PHE A 104 6.26 -0.18 -1.37
CA PHE A 104 7.06 -0.36 -0.14
C PHE A 104 6.17 -0.42 1.09
N PRO A 105 6.56 -1.24 2.07
CA PRO A 105 5.89 -1.24 3.36
C PRO A 105 6.06 0.11 4.08
N PRO A 106 5.02 0.72 4.70
CA PRO A 106 5.24 1.68 5.77
C PRO A 106 6.16 1.16 6.88
N LYS A 107 6.81 2.15 7.48
CA LYS A 107 8.04 2.06 8.26
C LYS A 107 8.01 1.04 9.42
N ASP A 108 6.87 0.87 10.07
CA ASP A 108 6.71 0.00 11.23
C ASP A 108 6.75 -1.49 10.87
N MET A 109 6.38 -1.85 9.63
CA MET A 109 6.43 -3.23 9.13
C MET A 109 7.52 -3.45 8.07
N ALA A 110 8.22 -2.40 7.64
CA ALA A 110 9.29 -2.48 6.65
C ALA A 110 10.62 -2.98 7.26
N CYS A 111 11.36 -3.76 6.48
CA CYS A 111 12.79 -3.96 6.67
C CYS A 111 13.56 -3.44 5.44
N LEU A 112 14.75 -2.91 5.71
CA LEU A 112 15.74 -2.51 4.71
C LEU A 112 16.98 -3.36 5.02
N SER A 113 17.38 -4.23 4.11
CA SER A 113 18.48 -5.17 4.32
C SER A 113 19.56 -5.01 3.26
N PHE A 114 20.81 -5.16 3.67
CA PHE A 114 21.98 -5.19 2.80
C PHE A 114 22.63 -6.56 2.92
N ARG A 115 22.93 -7.20 1.79
CA ARG A 115 23.59 -8.51 1.72
C ARG A 115 24.91 -8.39 0.97
N HIS A 116 26.03 -8.66 1.64
CA HIS A 116 27.35 -8.64 1.01
C HIS A 116 27.46 -9.79 0.01
N GLU A 117 27.87 -9.53 -1.23
CA GLU A 117 27.80 -10.55 -2.29
C GLU A 117 28.74 -11.74 -2.05
N GLN A 118 29.98 -11.49 -1.59
CA GLN A 118 30.96 -12.54 -1.37
C GLN A 118 30.76 -13.32 -0.06
N SER A 119 30.66 -12.64 1.09
CA SER A 119 30.52 -13.28 2.41
C SER A 119 29.10 -13.72 2.77
N GLN A 120 28.08 -13.24 2.03
CA GLN A 120 26.65 -13.39 2.37
C GLN A 120 26.26 -12.78 3.74
N GLU A 121 27.14 -11.97 4.34
CA GLU A 121 26.86 -11.16 5.53
C GLU A 121 25.62 -10.28 5.31
N ARG A 122 24.76 -10.16 6.32
CA ARG A 122 23.55 -9.33 6.26
C ARG A 122 23.59 -8.25 7.33
N VAL A 123 23.23 -7.04 6.93
CA VAL A 123 23.14 -5.86 7.80
C VAL A 123 21.82 -5.16 7.52
N ASP A 124 21.03 -4.93 8.57
CA ASP A 124 19.78 -4.18 8.45
C ASP A 124 20.02 -2.67 8.57
N GLY A 125 19.45 -1.91 7.64
CA GLY A 125 19.43 -0.46 7.68
C GLY A 125 18.33 0.08 8.59
N THR A 126 18.54 1.29 9.11
CA THR A 126 17.51 2.02 9.87
C THR A 126 16.59 2.77 8.91
N ILE A 127 15.27 2.65 9.10
CA ILE A 127 14.27 3.35 8.30
C ILE A 127 13.78 4.60 9.05
N ALA A 128 13.97 5.77 8.47
CA ALA A 128 13.53 7.05 9.04
C ALA A 128 12.08 7.38 8.66
N SER A 129 11.70 7.20 7.39
CA SER A 129 10.35 7.42 6.87
C SER A 129 10.11 6.60 5.60
N ILE A 130 8.86 6.21 5.34
CA ILE A 130 8.42 5.68 4.05
C ILE A 130 7.16 6.44 3.65
N THR A 131 7.15 6.94 2.42
CA THR A 131 6.00 7.60 1.80
C THR A 131 5.62 6.82 0.55
N THR A 132 4.34 6.53 0.39
CA THR A 132 3.80 5.86 -0.80
C THR A 132 2.69 6.71 -1.41
N GLU A 133 2.82 7.00 -2.69
CA GLU A 133 1.83 7.73 -3.48
C GLU A 133 0.63 6.84 -3.87
N PRO A 134 -0.52 7.43 -4.26
CA PRO A 134 -1.65 6.66 -4.80
C PRO A 134 -1.31 5.86 -6.07
N SER A 135 -0.24 6.22 -6.77
CA SER A 135 0.35 5.50 -7.91
C SER A 135 1.03 4.18 -7.53
N GLY A 136 1.27 3.94 -6.23
CA GLY A 136 2.09 2.85 -5.71
C GLY A 136 3.59 3.17 -5.65
N HIS A 137 4.04 4.28 -6.27
CA HIS A 137 5.42 4.74 -6.14
C HIS A 137 5.75 5.04 -4.68
N SER A 138 6.90 4.58 -4.23
CA SER A 138 7.30 4.60 -2.84
C SER A 138 8.72 5.13 -2.67
N THR A 139 8.90 5.98 -1.66
CA THR A 139 10.20 6.54 -1.28
C THR A 139 10.48 6.21 0.19
N LEU A 140 11.54 5.45 0.42
CA LEU A 140 12.08 5.15 1.73
C LEU A 140 13.28 6.06 1.98
N ARG A 141 13.32 6.72 3.14
CA ARG A 141 14.51 7.41 3.64
C ARG A 141 15.03 6.68 4.86
N GLY A 142 16.34 6.44 4.90
CA GLY A 142 16.97 5.66 5.93
C GLY A 142 18.47 5.90 6.02
N GLN A 143 19.17 5.01 6.72
CA GLN A 143 20.62 5.01 6.84
C GLN A 143 21.13 3.60 7.07
N VAL A 144 22.37 3.33 6.67
CA VAL A 144 23.07 2.07 6.95
C VAL A 144 24.51 2.34 7.37
N LYS A 145 25.08 1.45 8.19
CA LYS A 145 26.52 1.38 8.46
C LYS A 145 26.98 -0.03 8.09
N LEU A 146 27.88 -0.16 7.12
CA LEU A 146 28.34 -1.44 6.60
C LEU A 146 29.79 -1.72 7.05
N PRO A 147 30.07 -2.92 7.62
CA PRO A 147 31.36 -3.22 8.26
C PRO A 147 32.47 -3.64 7.29
N SER A 148 32.11 -3.96 6.03
CA SER A 148 33.01 -4.59 5.05
C SER A 148 32.98 -3.85 3.71
N VAL A 149 34.15 -3.60 3.13
CA VAL A 149 34.30 -3.10 1.74
C VAL A 149 33.88 -4.17 0.73
N GLY A 150 33.29 -3.75 -0.38
CA GLY A 150 32.82 -4.66 -1.44
C GLY A 150 31.47 -4.30 -2.02
N LEU A 151 30.88 -5.24 -2.76
CA LEU A 151 29.55 -5.12 -3.34
C LEU A 151 28.49 -5.67 -2.38
N TRP A 152 27.43 -4.89 -2.21
CA TRP A 152 26.26 -5.24 -1.41
C TRP A 152 25.00 -5.17 -2.28
N LYS A 153 24.12 -6.16 -2.14
CA LYS A 153 22.74 -6.11 -2.67
C LYS A 153 21.81 -5.48 -1.64
N VAL A 154 20.96 -4.58 -2.12
CA VAL A 154 20.00 -3.84 -1.29
C VAL A 154 18.62 -4.43 -1.49
N SER A 155 17.88 -4.67 -0.40
CA SER A 155 16.52 -5.19 -0.46
C SER A 155 15.59 -4.45 0.47
N VAL A 156 14.35 -4.22 0.04
CA VAL A 156 13.25 -3.74 0.89
C VAL A 156 12.21 -4.84 0.98
N GLY A 157 11.73 -5.15 2.18
CA GLY A 157 10.77 -6.23 2.40
C GLY A 157 9.87 -5.98 3.61
N VAL A 158 8.95 -6.92 3.84
CA VAL A 158 8.14 -6.93 5.06
C VAL A 158 8.91 -7.69 6.16
N LYS A 159 8.91 -7.14 7.38
CA LYS A 159 9.43 -7.81 8.58
C LYS A 159 8.83 -9.21 8.70
N ASP A 160 9.66 -10.15 9.14
CA ASP A 160 9.30 -11.56 9.35
C ASP A 160 8.80 -12.33 8.11
N ASN A 161 8.79 -11.71 6.92
CA ASN A 161 8.41 -12.35 5.64
C ASN A 161 9.47 -12.12 4.54
N PRO A 162 10.62 -12.82 4.59
CA PRO A 162 11.71 -12.64 3.64
C PRO A 162 11.35 -13.02 2.19
N GLY A 163 10.30 -13.80 1.97
CA GLY A 163 9.82 -14.17 0.62
C GLY A 163 9.11 -13.04 -0.13
N SER A 164 8.86 -11.90 0.52
CA SER A 164 8.19 -10.72 -0.06
C SER A 164 9.14 -9.63 -0.54
N ALA A 165 10.45 -9.76 -0.30
CA ALA A 165 11.41 -8.68 -0.50
C ALA A 165 11.67 -8.37 -1.99
N GLY A 166 11.63 -7.08 -2.33
CA GLY A 166 12.17 -6.56 -3.58
C GLY A 166 13.67 -6.30 -3.45
N GLU A 167 14.47 -6.95 -4.29
CA GLU A 167 15.90 -6.68 -4.40
C GLU A 167 16.17 -5.63 -5.48
N TRP A 168 17.12 -4.73 -5.23
CA TRP A 168 17.58 -3.77 -6.22
C TRP A 168 18.56 -4.45 -7.18
N ASN A 169 18.27 -4.36 -8.49
CA ASN A 169 19.14 -4.92 -9.54
C ASN A 169 20.41 -4.09 -9.81
N GLY A 170 20.67 -3.04 -9.03
CA GLY A 170 21.91 -2.26 -9.08
C GLY A 170 22.99 -2.78 -8.15
N ASP A 171 24.09 -2.04 -8.09
CA ASP A 171 25.25 -2.33 -7.26
C ASP A 171 25.42 -1.24 -6.20
N PHE A 172 25.46 -1.65 -4.93
CA PHE A 172 25.80 -0.76 -3.82
C PHE A 172 27.24 -1.01 -3.39
N THR A 173 28.14 -0.06 -3.64
CA THR A 173 29.58 -0.24 -3.44
C THR A 173 30.06 0.39 -2.13
N VAL A 174 30.67 -0.40 -1.26
CA VAL A 174 31.34 0.08 -0.04
C VAL A 174 32.85 0.18 -0.29
N THR A 175 33.42 1.37 -0.11
CA THR A 175 34.87 1.62 -0.25
C THR A 175 35.54 1.85 1.10
N ALA A 176 36.87 1.72 1.13
CA ALA A 176 37.66 2.33 2.19
C ALA A 176 37.50 3.87 2.15
N GLY A 177 37.74 4.52 3.29
CA GLY A 177 37.78 5.98 3.45
C GLY A 177 39.19 6.52 3.54
#